data_AF-A0A957JIF6-F1
#
_entry.id   AF-A0A957JIF6-F1
#
_cell.length_a   1.000
_cell.length_b   1.000
_cell.length_c   1.000
_cell.angle_alpha   90.00
_cell.angle_beta   90.00
_cell.angle_gamma   90.00
#
_symmetry.space_group_name_H-M   'P 1'
#
loop_
_entity.id
_entity.type
_entity.pdbx_description
1 polymer ?
#
loop_
_entity_poly.entity_id
_entity_poly.type
_entity_poly.pdbx_seq_one_letter_code
_entity_poly.pdbx_strand_id
1 'polypeptide(L)'
;MDKLQATRTLPPNYQVAGQINLANWRMTIALNLAGLVLLFPVAWLFVRYATLVRPGILSPRFTTVLIGLDILGFFLTLFVTMTLHEGVHGFFFWYFTRARPKIGANLFYAYAAAPGWYFPRNQFLIIGITPLLLLTLGGLLLLPVAPLLWVPRLLLGLTVNAAGAVGDMLVVGWLLPRPGTTYIKDDGPHMILYQDRLPQQQVEFTQLLAQYGLPQATSQAIFQRLVACYQDGQRHYHTLHHVHKVLTTIRYLADHVDPPADLGAVQLAAWFHDAVYDPLANDNEAASARLAVTMLGEAGLPAGTLAEVSRLILLTRLFQPDTRPGPDDTNAHLLLDADLTTLAAPAAEYKLYNDAIRREYDAVSDAQYSLARRELLQRFLDLERIYYTPRMFADSEEAARRNLRHELAQLPPA
;
A
#
# COMPACT_ATOMS: atom_id res chain seq x y z
N MET A 1 5.52 -7.87 21.30
CA MET A 1 5.14 -7.77 19.88
C MET A 1 6.08 -8.65 19.10
N ASP A 2 5.56 -9.66 18.40
CA ASP A 2 6.39 -10.48 17.51
C ASP A 2 7.04 -9.61 16.45
N LYS A 3 8.31 -9.87 16.15
CA LYS A 3 9.02 -9.17 15.08
C LYS A 3 8.38 -9.57 13.76
N LEU A 4 7.85 -8.59 13.02
CA LEU A 4 7.38 -8.80 11.66
C LEU A 4 8.46 -9.50 10.82
N GLN A 5 8.02 -10.43 9.99
CA GLN A 5 8.87 -11.22 9.10
C GLN A 5 8.45 -11.01 7.65
N ALA A 6 9.37 -11.29 6.73
CA ALA A 6 9.07 -11.35 5.31
C ALA A 6 7.98 -12.40 5.06
N THR A 7 6.99 -12.05 4.23
CA THR A 7 5.83 -12.90 3.95
C THR A 7 5.45 -12.83 2.47
N ARG A 8 4.77 -13.86 1.97
CA ARG A 8 4.19 -13.87 0.61
C ARG A 8 2.77 -13.34 0.56
N THR A 9 2.11 -13.29 1.71
CA THR A 9 0.73 -12.82 1.85
C THR A 9 0.72 -11.58 2.73
N LEU A 10 0.19 -10.49 2.19
CA LEU A 10 0.02 -9.25 2.93
C LEU A 10 -1.12 -9.42 3.96
N PRO A 11 -0.96 -8.97 5.22
CA PRO A 11 -2.03 -9.08 6.21
C PRO A 11 -3.29 -8.27 5.83
N PRO A 12 -4.49 -8.68 6.26
CA PRO A 12 -5.79 -8.22 5.72
C PRO A 12 -6.14 -6.73 5.93
N ASN A 13 -5.34 -5.96 6.68
CA ASN A 13 -5.61 -4.53 6.95
C ASN A 13 -4.59 -3.57 6.32
N TYR A 14 -3.61 -4.13 5.60
CA TYR A 14 -2.55 -3.36 5.01
C TYR A 14 -2.98 -2.77 3.67
N GLN A 15 -2.76 -1.47 3.51
CA GLN A 15 -3.13 -0.74 2.30
C GLN A 15 -1.93 0.02 1.73
N VAL A 16 -1.98 0.31 0.44
CA VAL A 16 -0.96 1.12 -0.23
C VAL A 16 -0.84 2.49 0.46
N ALA A 17 0.38 2.84 0.87
CA ALA A 17 0.71 4.08 1.57
C ALA A 17 1.74 4.93 0.82
N GLY A 18 2.24 4.44 -0.31
CA GLY A 18 3.20 5.14 -1.15
C GLY A 18 3.87 4.20 -2.13
N GLN A 19 4.47 4.77 -3.17
CA GLN A 19 5.21 4.03 -4.17
C GLN A 19 6.38 4.86 -4.70
N ILE A 20 7.46 4.19 -5.07
CA ILE A 20 8.59 4.78 -5.78
C ILE A 20 8.86 3.94 -7.03
N ASN A 21 9.10 4.65 -8.13
CA ASN A 21 9.52 4.06 -9.39
C ASN A 21 10.90 4.59 -9.76
N LEU A 22 11.93 3.76 -9.56
CA LEU A 22 13.32 4.06 -9.90
C LEU A 22 13.61 3.92 -11.40
N ALA A 23 12.76 3.20 -12.16
CA ALA A 23 12.83 3.13 -13.62
C ALA A 23 12.18 4.33 -14.34
N ASN A 24 11.62 5.29 -13.59
CA ASN A 24 11.19 6.55 -14.19
C ASN A 24 12.42 7.28 -14.75
N TRP A 25 12.42 7.58 -16.06
CA TRP A 25 13.59 8.15 -16.74
C TRP A 25 14.15 9.42 -16.09
N ARG A 26 13.29 10.30 -15.54
CA ARG A 26 13.74 11.51 -14.84
C ARG A 26 14.48 11.17 -13.55
N MET A 27 13.94 10.21 -12.81
CA MET A 27 14.55 9.71 -11.57
C MET A 27 15.87 9.02 -11.87
N THR A 28 15.91 8.13 -12.87
CA THR A 28 17.14 7.43 -13.27
C THR A 28 18.25 8.39 -13.66
N ILE A 29 17.95 9.44 -14.46
CA ILE A 29 18.93 10.46 -14.81
C ILE A 29 19.38 11.25 -13.59
N ALA A 30 18.44 11.69 -12.74
CA ALA A 30 18.77 12.45 -11.53
C ALA A 30 19.69 11.67 -10.58
N LEU A 31 19.40 10.38 -10.36
CA LEU A 31 20.22 9.50 -9.53
C LEU A 31 21.61 9.28 -10.12
N ASN A 32 21.72 9.04 -11.43
CA ASN A 32 23.03 8.88 -12.09
C ASN A 32 23.87 10.17 -12.03
N LEU A 33 23.25 11.34 -12.23
CA LEU A 33 23.93 12.63 -12.08
C LEU A 33 24.38 12.87 -10.63
N ALA A 34 23.52 12.56 -9.65
CA ALA A 34 23.87 12.66 -8.24
C ALA A 34 25.05 11.73 -7.89
N GLY A 35 25.02 10.48 -8.35
CA GLY A 35 26.13 9.53 -8.20
C GLY A 35 27.42 10.05 -8.83
N LEU A 36 27.35 10.59 -10.05
CA LEU A 36 28.49 11.19 -10.75
C LEU A 36 29.10 12.37 -9.97
N VAL A 37 28.26 13.25 -9.41
CA VAL A 37 28.71 14.35 -8.56
C VAL A 37 29.35 13.83 -7.28
N LEU A 38 28.78 12.79 -6.67
CA LEU A 38 29.30 12.18 -5.44
C LEU A 38 30.64 11.46 -5.62
N LEU A 39 30.99 11.01 -6.84
CA LEU A 39 32.29 10.37 -7.10
C LEU A 39 33.47 11.24 -6.63
N PHE A 40 33.44 12.55 -6.87
CA PHE A 40 34.55 13.45 -6.54
C PHE A 40 34.80 13.62 -5.03
N PRO A 41 33.84 14.06 -4.20
CA PRO A 41 34.06 14.19 -2.76
C PRO A 41 34.32 12.84 -2.08
N VAL A 42 33.67 11.76 -2.53
CA VAL A 42 33.90 10.41 -2.00
C VAL A 42 35.29 9.89 -2.35
N ALA A 43 35.73 10.04 -3.60
CA ALA A 43 37.10 9.70 -4.01
C ALA A 43 38.12 10.49 -3.21
N TRP A 44 37.92 11.80 -3.06
CA TRP A 44 38.78 12.64 -2.26
C TRP A 44 38.89 12.13 -0.83
N LEU A 45 37.76 11.83 -0.18
CA LEU A 45 37.72 11.30 1.19
C LEU A 45 38.52 9.98 1.31
N PHE A 46 38.33 9.04 0.39
CA PHE A 46 39.03 7.75 0.45
C PHE A 46 40.52 7.85 0.13
N VAL A 47 40.91 8.75 -0.78
CA VAL A 47 42.33 9.07 -1.01
C VAL A 47 42.94 9.68 0.26
N ARG A 48 42.25 10.62 0.92
CA ARG A 48 42.69 11.18 2.20
C ARG A 48 42.87 10.11 3.26
N TYR A 49 41.90 9.22 3.42
CA TYR A 49 42.02 8.08 4.34
C TYR A 49 43.23 7.19 3.99
N ALA A 50 43.39 6.83 2.71
CA ALA A 50 44.51 6.02 2.25
C ALA A 50 45.88 6.65 2.57
N THR A 51 46.00 7.98 2.46
CA THR A 51 47.24 8.69 2.83
C THR A 51 47.55 8.64 4.33
N LEU A 52 46.52 8.59 5.18
CA LEU A 52 46.69 8.49 6.63
C LEU A 52 47.16 7.09 7.04
N VAL A 53 46.56 6.04 6.47
CA VAL A 53 46.90 4.66 6.83
C VAL A 53 48.13 4.12 6.08
N ARG A 54 48.54 4.80 4.99
CA ARG A 54 49.75 4.48 4.21
C ARG A 54 50.56 5.73 3.87
N PRO A 55 51.35 6.23 4.84
CA PRO A 55 52.27 7.34 4.60
C PRO A 55 53.30 6.93 3.53
N GLY A 56 53.20 7.50 2.33
CA GLY A 56 54.06 7.15 1.17
C GLY A 56 53.29 6.84 -0.12
N ILE A 57 51.97 6.73 -0.03
CA ILE A 57 51.06 6.48 -1.16
C ILE A 57 50.96 7.66 -2.15
N LEU A 58 51.48 8.85 -1.83
CA LEU A 58 51.53 9.99 -2.77
C LEU A 58 52.95 10.27 -3.28
N SER A 59 53.88 9.31 -3.13
CA SER A 59 55.20 9.42 -3.73
C SER A 59 55.11 9.42 -5.27
N PRO A 60 56.04 10.07 -6.00
CA PRO A 60 56.02 10.11 -7.47
C PRO A 60 55.96 8.74 -8.15
N ARG A 61 56.54 7.71 -7.52
CA ARG A 61 56.45 6.30 -7.96
C ARG A 61 55.02 5.77 -7.89
N PHE A 62 54.25 6.17 -6.89
CA PHE A 62 52.86 5.77 -6.73
C PHE A 62 51.92 6.60 -7.60
N THR A 63 52.18 7.88 -7.84
CA THR A 63 51.38 8.71 -8.76
C THR A 63 51.30 8.09 -10.16
N THR A 64 52.38 7.46 -10.62
CA THR A 64 52.41 6.72 -11.90
C THR A 64 51.54 5.45 -11.87
N VAL A 65 51.50 4.75 -10.73
CA VAL A 65 50.63 3.57 -10.50
C VAL A 65 49.16 3.97 -10.31
N LEU A 66 48.89 5.14 -9.73
CA LEU A 66 47.57 5.73 -9.54
C LEU A 66 46.93 6.12 -10.89
N ILE A 67 47.75 6.59 -11.84
CA ILE A 67 47.35 6.85 -13.24
C ILE A 67 47.18 5.53 -14.02
N GLY A 68 47.77 4.43 -13.53
CA GLY A 68 47.78 3.10 -14.14
C GLY A 68 46.47 2.31 -14.03
N LEU A 69 45.32 2.97 -14.19
CA LEU A 69 44.09 2.27 -14.54
C LEU A 69 44.13 2.03 -16.05
N ASP A 70 44.61 0.86 -16.44
CA ASP A 70 44.40 0.38 -17.79
C ASP A 70 42.88 0.30 -18.06
N ILE A 71 42.46 0.63 -19.29
CA ILE A 71 41.03 0.72 -19.66
C ILE A 71 40.30 -0.58 -19.28
N LEU A 72 40.94 -1.73 -19.49
CA LEU A 72 40.39 -3.04 -19.15
C LEU A 72 40.22 -3.21 -17.64
N GLY A 73 41.23 -2.88 -16.85
CA GLY A 73 41.21 -2.92 -15.39
C GLY A 73 40.18 -1.99 -14.77
N PHE A 74 39.94 -0.82 -15.38
CA PHE A 74 38.86 0.08 -14.98
C PHE A 74 37.49 -0.60 -15.12
N PHE A 75 37.14 -1.08 -16.31
CA PHE A 75 35.86 -1.74 -16.55
C PHE A 75 35.69 -3.02 -15.73
N LEU A 76 36.77 -3.80 -15.55
CA LEU A 76 36.76 -4.98 -14.69
C LEU A 76 36.46 -4.61 -13.23
N THR A 77 37.06 -3.53 -12.72
CA THR A 77 36.80 -3.07 -11.35
C THR A 77 35.33 -2.66 -11.20
N LEU A 78 34.79 -1.89 -12.16
CA LEU A 78 33.36 -1.54 -12.15
C LEU A 78 32.47 -2.78 -12.12
N PHE A 79 32.73 -3.74 -13.01
CA PHE A 79 31.95 -4.98 -13.10
C PHE A 79 31.99 -5.79 -11.79
N VAL A 80 33.19 -5.98 -11.22
CA VAL A 80 33.35 -6.72 -9.95
C VAL A 80 32.66 -5.99 -8.80
N THR A 81 32.84 -4.67 -8.69
CA THR A 81 32.18 -3.88 -7.63
C THR A 81 30.67 -3.98 -7.72
N MET A 82 30.08 -3.82 -8.91
CA MET A 82 28.63 -3.96 -9.09
C MET A 82 28.14 -5.37 -8.82
N THR A 83 28.88 -6.39 -9.24
CA THR A 83 28.55 -7.80 -8.95
C THR A 83 28.56 -8.09 -7.46
N LEU A 84 29.56 -7.59 -6.72
CA LEU A 84 29.63 -7.74 -5.27
C LEU A 84 28.49 -6.98 -4.56
N HIS A 85 28.21 -5.75 -4.99
CA HIS A 85 27.14 -4.92 -4.45
C HIS A 85 25.78 -5.63 -4.55
N GLU A 86 25.41 -6.07 -5.76
CA GLU A 86 24.14 -6.78 -5.96
C GLU A 86 24.14 -8.17 -5.34
N GLY A 87 25.31 -8.81 -5.23
CA GLY A 87 25.48 -10.05 -4.50
C GLY A 87 25.14 -9.90 -3.02
N VAL A 88 25.49 -8.78 -2.39
CA VAL A 88 25.14 -8.49 -0.98
C VAL A 88 23.63 -8.28 -0.85
N HIS A 89 23.00 -7.49 -1.73
CA HIS A 89 21.53 -7.36 -1.75
C HIS A 89 20.86 -8.73 -1.89
N GLY A 90 21.28 -9.51 -2.90
CA GLY A 90 20.77 -10.85 -3.17
C GLY A 90 20.94 -11.80 -1.97
N PHE A 91 22.08 -11.73 -1.26
CA PHE A 91 22.30 -12.50 -0.04
C PHE A 91 21.27 -12.16 1.04
N PHE A 92 20.99 -10.88 1.31
CA PHE A 92 20.02 -10.51 2.34
C PHE A 92 18.57 -10.82 1.94
N PHE A 93 18.23 -10.65 0.66
CA PHE A 93 16.95 -11.14 0.14
C PHE A 93 16.78 -12.64 0.39
N TRP A 94 17.80 -13.45 0.07
CA TRP A 94 17.81 -14.88 0.38
C TRP A 94 17.79 -15.16 1.88
N TYR A 95 18.54 -14.41 2.69
CA TYR A 95 18.63 -14.63 4.13
C TYR A 95 17.26 -14.47 4.81
N PHE A 96 16.48 -13.46 4.43
CA PHE A 96 15.18 -13.18 5.01
C PHE A 96 14.05 -14.04 4.44
N THR A 97 14.13 -14.45 3.17
CA THR A 97 13.02 -15.19 2.51
C THR A 97 13.28 -16.68 2.32
N ARG A 98 14.55 -17.09 2.33
CA ARG A 98 15.05 -18.39 1.86
C ARG A 98 14.68 -18.72 0.41
N ALA A 99 14.16 -17.75 -0.34
CA ALA A 99 13.88 -17.85 -1.75
C ALA A 99 15.09 -17.39 -2.57
N ARG A 100 15.20 -17.88 -3.81
CA ARG A 100 16.24 -17.42 -4.74
C ARG A 100 15.93 -15.97 -5.14
N PRO A 101 16.86 -15.02 -4.95
CA PRO A 101 16.67 -13.65 -5.40
C PRO A 101 16.72 -13.59 -6.92
N LYS A 102 16.02 -12.61 -7.50
CA LYS A 102 16.10 -12.26 -8.91
C LYS A 102 17.14 -11.15 -9.06
N ILE A 103 18.17 -11.39 -9.85
CA ILE A 103 19.19 -10.41 -10.20
C ILE A 103 19.01 -10.03 -11.67
N GLY A 104 19.02 -8.74 -11.97
CA GLY A 104 18.93 -8.22 -13.33
C GLY A 104 19.84 -7.01 -13.52
N ALA A 105 20.16 -6.71 -14.78
CA ALA A 105 20.94 -5.52 -15.13
C ALA A 105 20.56 -5.02 -16.52
N ASN A 106 20.65 -3.72 -16.71
CA ASN A 106 20.66 -3.05 -17.99
C ASN A 106 21.77 -1.98 -18.02
N LEU A 107 21.85 -1.20 -19.10
CA LEU A 107 22.90 -0.19 -19.27
C LEU A 107 22.85 0.94 -18.22
N PHE A 108 21.68 1.18 -17.61
CA PHE A 108 21.44 2.29 -16.70
C PHE A 108 21.42 1.89 -15.22
N TYR A 109 21.10 0.64 -14.90
CA TYR A 109 21.06 0.14 -13.52
C TYR A 109 21.15 -1.39 -13.45
N ALA A 110 21.68 -1.87 -12.32
CA ALA A 110 21.51 -3.24 -11.86
C ALA A 110 20.49 -3.27 -10.72
N TYR A 111 19.89 -4.44 -10.47
CA TYR A 111 19.00 -4.63 -9.33
C TYR A 111 19.01 -6.09 -8.87
N ALA A 112 18.91 -6.27 -7.56
CA ALA A 112 18.44 -7.51 -6.95
C ALA A 112 17.04 -7.27 -6.36
N ALA A 113 16.16 -8.25 -6.46
CA ALA A 113 14.80 -8.21 -5.91
C ALA A 113 14.34 -9.60 -5.47
N ALA A 114 13.28 -9.64 -4.67
CA ALA A 114 12.57 -10.88 -4.34
C ALA A 114 11.08 -10.76 -4.70
N PRO A 115 10.73 -10.93 -5.99
CA PRO A 115 9.36 -10.72 -6.47
C PRO A 115 8.35 -11.58 -5.71
N GLY A 116 7.18 -11.00 -5.41
CA GLY A 116 6.11 -11.68 -4.67
C GLY A 116 6.32 -11.78 -3.16
N TRP A 117 7.33 -11.11 -2.60
CA TRP A 117 7.54 -10.99 -1.16
C TRP A 117 7.23 -9.58 -0.65
N TYR A 118 6.73 -9.53 0.58
CA TYR A 118 6.54 -8.32 1.37
C TYR A 118 7.55 -8.32 2.51
N PHE A 119 8.39 -7.30 2.57
CA PHE A 119 9.44 -7.15 3.56
C PHE A 119 9.06 -6.15 4.65
N PRO A 120 9.24 -6.47 5.94
CA PRO A 120 9.13 -5.48 7.00
C PRO A 120 10.16 -4.37 6.79
N ARG A 121 9.77 -3.13 7.12
CA ARG A 121 10.61 -1.92 7.02
C ARG A 121 12.04 -2.15 7.49
N ASN A 122 12.21 -2.75 8.65
CA ASN A 122 13.53 -2.93 9.25
C ASN A 122 14.41 -3.93 8.49
N GLN A 123 13.83 -4.99 7.94
CA GLN A 123 14.57 -5.95 7.11
C GLN A 123 14.99 -5.30 5.79
N PHE A 124 14.09 -4.51 5.20
CA PHE A 124 14.38 -3.79 3.96
C PHE A 124 15.43 -2.68 4.14
N LEU A 125 15.43 -2.00 5.29
CA LEU A 125 16.50 -1.06 5.66
C LEU A 125 17.87 -1.76 5.74
N ILE A 126 17.92 -2.98 6.29
CA ILE A 126 19.15 -3.79 6.32
C ILE A 126 19.60 -4.13 4.89
N ILE A 127 18.70 -4.63 4.05
CA ILE A 127 19.00 -4.90 2.63
C ILE A 127 19.60 -3.65 1.98
N GLY A 128 18.89 -2.51 2.04
CA GLY A 128 19.30 -1.26 1.39
C GLY A 128 20.67 -0.73 1.86
N ILE A 129 20.94 -0.72 3.17
CA ILE A 129 22.15 -0.06 3.70
C ILE A 129 23.40 -0.96 3.70
N THR A 130 23.23 -2.28 3.63
CA THR A 130 24.34 -3.21 3.89
C THR A 130 25.41 -3.21 2.79
N PRO A 131 25.12 -3.16 1.48
CA PRO A 131 26.18 -3.09 0.47
C PRO A 131 27.07 -1.86 0.65
N LEU A 132 26.48 -0.70 0.98
CA LEU A 132 27.23 0.51 1.30
C LEU A 132 28.13 0.28 2.52
N LEU A 133 27.60 -0.20 3.64
CA LEU A 133 28.38 -0.36 4.87
C LEU A 133 29.42 -1.49 4.77
N LEU A 134 29.00 -2.69 4.36
CA LEU A 134 29.81 -3.90 4.38
C LEU A 134 30.99 -3.80 3.41
N LEU A 135 30.74 -3.42 2.15
CA LEU A 135 31.78 -3.36 1.13
C LEU A 135 32.70 -2.15 1.36
N THR A 136 32.15 -1.00 1.77
CA THR A 136 32.97 0.18 2.03
C THR A 136 33.85 -0.02 3.26
N LEU A 137 33.28 -0.45 4.39
CA LEU A 137 34.06 -0.71 5.60
C LEU A 137 35.07 -1.83 5.38
N GLY A 138 34.68 -2.92 4.72
CA GLY A 138 35.58 -4.02 4.37
C GLY A 138 36.76 -3.55 3.53
N GLY A 139 36.52 -2.77 2.48
CA GLY A 139 37.61 -2.24 1.65
C GLY A 139 38.49 -1.22 2.39
N LEU A 140 37.91 -0.37 3.26
CA LEU A 140 38.70 0.53 4.11
C LEU A 140 39.60 -0.23 5.08
N LEU A 141 39.12 -1.33 5.67
CA LEU A 141 39.91 -2.20 6.55
C LEU A 141 40.99 -2.99 5.79
N LEU A 142 40.78 -3.28 4.50
CA LEU A 142 41.78 -3.94 3.65
C LEU A 142 42.88 -2.99 3.16
N LEU A 143 42.60 -1.68 3.05
CA LEU A 143 43.56 -0.69 2.53
C LEU A 143 44.93 -0.72 3.20
N PRO A 144 45.08 -0.82 4.54
CA PRO A 144 46.38 -0.86 5.21
C PRO A 144 47.27 -2.04 4.80
N VAL A 145 46.69 -3.17 4.36
CA VAL A 145 47.41 -4.42 4.05
C VAL A 145 47.41 -4.81 2.57
N ALA A 146 46.56 -4.22 1.73
CA ALA A 146 46.47 -4.53 0.30
C ALA A 146 47.79 -4.29 -0.47
N PRO A 147 48.22 -5.12 -1.44
CA PRO A 147 49.45 -4.84 -2.18
C PRO A 147 49.34 -3.52 -2.97
N LEU A 148 50.44 -2.76 -3.10
CA LEU A 148 50.42 -1.42 -3.70
C LEU A 148 49.78 -1.37 -5.11
N LEU A 149 49.98 -2.43 -5.92
CA LEU A 149 49.37 -2.56 -7.26
C LEU A 149 47.83 -2.63 -7.25
N TRP A 150 47.22 -3.06 -6.15
CA TRP A 150 45.76 -3.22 -6.03
C TRP A 150 45.09 -1.98 -5.47
N VAL A 151 45.84 -1.07 -4.85
CA VAL A 151 45.28 0.09 -4.17
C VAL A 151 44.48 1.01 -5.09
N PRO A 152 44.93 1.38 -6.31
CA PRO A 152 44.11 2.20 -7.20
C PRO A 152 42.76 1.55 -7.56
N ARG A 153 42.75 0.22 -7.78
CA ARG A 153 41.53 -0.54 -8.07
C ARG A 153 40.62 -0.64 -6.85
N LEU A 154 41.18 -0.85 -5.66
CA LEU A 154 40.43 -0.87 -4.41
C LEU A 154 39.79 0.50 -4.13
N LEU A 155 40.53 1.59 -4.32
CA LEU A 155 39.99 2.95 -4.18
C LEU A 155 38.89 3.23 -5.20
N LEU A 156 39.09 2.88 -6.48
CA LEU A 156 38.05 3.00 -7.50
C LEU A 156 36.79 2.22 -7.12
N GLY A 157 36.92 0.96 -6.71
CA GLY A 157 35.80 0.13 -6.30
C GLY A 157 35.06 0.67 -5.07
N LEU A 158 35.80 1.15 -4.06
CA LEU A 158 35.23 1.82 -2.88
C LEU A 158 34.44 3.07 -3.28
N THR A 159 35.03 3.94 -4.10
CA THR A 159 34.39 5.16 -4.58
C THR A 159 33.12 4.87 -5.37
N VAL A 160 33.17 3.93 -6.31
CA VAL A 160 32.02 3.55 -7.14
C VAL A 160 30.92 2.90 -6.29
N ASN A 161 31.26 2.03 -5.34
CA ASN A 161 30.27 1.46 -4.42
C ASN A 161 29.56 2.55 -3.60
N ALA A 162 30.32 3.46 -3.00
CA ALA A 162 29.77 4.46 -2.10
C ALA A 162 28.97 5.55 -2.84
N ALA A 163 29.49 6.06 -3.96
CA ALA A 163 28.77 7.05 -4.78
C ALA A 163 27.59 6.42 -5.55
N GLY A 164 27.73 5.17 -5.99
CA GLY A 164 26.69 4.43 -6.71
C GLY A 164 25.50 4.02 -5.85
N ALA A 165 25.67 3.90 -4.53
CA ALA A 165 24.61 3.58 -3.57
C ALA A 165 23.61 4.72 -3.32
N VAL A 166 23.64 5.81 -4.10
CA VAL A 166 22.73 6.97 -3.93
C VAL A 166 21.25 6.58 -4.05
N GLY A 167 20.92 5.62 -4.94
CA GLY A 167 19.57 5.06 -5.04
C GLY A 167 19.13 4.35 -3.76
N ASP A 168 20.01 3.52 -3.20
CA ASP A 168 19.75 2.82 -1.93
C ASP A 168 19.57 3.80 -0.77
N MET A 169 20.40 4.85 -0.71
CA MET A 169 20.29 5.91 0.29
C MET A 169 18.96 6.67 0.18
N LEU A 170 18.46 6.91 -1.04
CA LEU A 170 17.15 7.50 -1.27
C LEU A 170 16.05 6.60 -0.70
N VAL A 171 16.10 5.30 -0.97
CA VAL A 171 15.13 4.32 -0.45
C VAL A 171 15.21 4.24 1.07
N VAL A 172 16.41 4.18 1.65
CA VAL A 172 16.61 4.19 3.11
C VAL A 172 16.02 5.47 3.73
N GLY A 173 16.33 6.65 3.17
CA GLY A 173 15.79 7.93 3.62
C GLY A 173 14.26 8.00 3.54
N TRP A 174 13.66 7.41 2.51
CA TRP A 174 12.21 7.32 2.34
C TRP A 174 11.53 6.40 3.37
N LEU A 175 12.22 5.33 3.79
CA LEU A 175 11.71 4.33 4.73
C LEU A 175 11.90 4.72 6.21
N LEU A 176 12.96 5.45 6.56
CA LEU A 176 13.26 5.85 7.94
C LEU A 176 12.08 6.52 8.69
N PRO A 177 11.31 7.45 8.11
CA PRO A 177 10.20 8.09 8.82
C PRO A 177 8.93 7.21 8.91
N ARG A 178 8.88 6.05 8.24
CA ARG A 178 7.68 5.19 8.21
C ARG A 178 7.58 4.35 9.48
N PRO A 179 6.39 3.98 9.97
CA PRO A 179 6.24 3.08 11.11
C PRO A 179 6.94 1.74 10.91
N GLY A 180 7.44 1.13 12.00
CA GLY A 180 8.11 -0.17 11.96
C GLY A 180 7.21 -1.33 11.50
N THR A 181 5.90 -1.11 11.49
CA THR A 181 4.89 -2.02 10.95
C THR A 181 4.80 -2.00 9.43
N THR A 182 5.44 -1.06 8.74
CA THR A 182 5.33 -0.93 7.27
C THR A 182 5.91 -2.15 6.55
N TYR A 183 5.18 -2.65 5.55
CA TYR A 183 5.64 -3.65 4.58
C TYR A 183 6.05 -2.99 3.25
N ILE A 184 7.06 -3.55 2.59
CA ILE A 184 7.55 -3.13 1.29
C ILE A 184 7.41 -4.29 0.33
N LYS A 185 6.69 -4.10 -0.77
CA LYS A 185 6.76 -5.01 -1.91
C LYS A 185 7.78 -4.46 -2.91
N ASP A 186 8.75 -5.29 -3.24
CA ASP A 186 9.81 -4.95 -4.17
C ASP A 186 9.75 -5.84 -5.42
N ASP A 187 9.39 -5.22 -6.54
CA ASP A 187 9.38 -5.86 -7.86
C ASP A 187 10.61 -5.41 -8.71
N GLY A 188 11.64 -4.85 -8.06
CA GLY A 188 12.88 -4.34 -8.66
C GLY A 188 12.88 -2.80 -8.74
N PRO A 189 12.60 -2.20 -9.92
CA PRO A 189 12.56 -0.74 -10.02
C PRO A 189 11.29 -0.12 -9.41
N HIS A 190 10.28 -0.93 -9.11
CA HIS A 190 9.01 -0.49 -8.54
C HIS A 190 8.90 -1.01 -7.11
N MET A 191 8.78 -0.09 -6.16
CA MET A 191 8.60 -0.40 -4.75
C MET A 191 7.29 0.20 -4.26
N ILE A 192 6.50 -0.59 -3.55
CA ILE A 192 5.20 -0.18 -3.01
C ILE A 192 5.21 -0.39 -1.49
N LEU A 193 4.82 0.63 -0.73
CA LEU A 193 4.65 0.56 0.71
C LEU A 193 3.23 0.18 1.07
N TYR A 194 3.13 -0.67 2.07
CA TYR A 194 1.89 -1.08 2.67
C TYR A 194 1.93 -0.77 4.17
N GLN A 195 0.87 -0.15 4.69
CA GLN A 195 0.76 0.16 6.11
C GLN A 195 -0.55 -0.36 6.67
N ASP A 196 -0.50 -0.83 7.91
CA ASP A 196 -1.68 -1.19 8.67
C ASP A 196 -2.51 0.06 8.96
N ARG A 197 -3.76 0.07 8.49
CA ARG A 197 -4.70 1.18 8.71
C ARG A 197 -5.49 1.05 10.01
N LEU A 198 -5.47 -0.12 10.67
CA LEU A 198 -6.24 -0.34 11.90
C LEU A 198 -5.99 0.73 12.98
N PRO A 199 -4.74 1.16 13.28
CA PRO A 199 -4.52 2.16 14.32
C PRO A 199 -5.18 3.50 13.99
N GLN A 200 -5.13 3.93 12.73
CA GLN A 200 -5.77 5.16 12.28
C GLN A 200 -7.30 5.03 12.33
N GLN A 201 -7.84 3.91 11.85
CA GLN A 201 -9.27 3.61 11.89
C GLN A 201 -9.81 3.57 13.33
N GLN A 202 -9.04 3.03 14.27
CA GLN A 202 -9.38 3.03 15.69
C GLN A 202 -9.46 4.46 16.23
N VAL A 203 -8.50 5.33 15.88
CA VAL A 203 -8.53 6.74 16.29
C VAL A 203 -9.77 7.43 15.72
N GLU A 204 -10.04 7.29 14.41
CA GLU A 204 -11.23 7.87 13.76
C GLU A 204 -12.53 7.40 14.43
N PHE A 205 -12.68 6.10 14.69
CA PHE A 205 -13.86 5.54 15.34
C PHE A 205 -14.02 6.03 16.80
N THR A 206 -12.92 6.06 17.56
CA THR A 206 -12.97 6.52 18.95
C THR A 206 -13.27 8.01 19.05
N GLN A 207 -12.79 8.83 18.11
CA GLN A 207 -13.14 10.25 18.01
C GLN A 207 -14.59 10.46 17.65
N LEU A 208 -15.15 9.64 16.75
CA LEU A 208 -16.58 9.66 16.41
C LEU A 208 -17.43 9.39 17.66
N LEU A 209 -17.14 8.31 18.39
CA LEU A 209 -17.90 7.97 19.61
C LEU A 209 -17.69 8.98 20.76
N ALA A 210 -16.55 9.68 20.80
CA ALA A 210 -16.34 10.74 21.77
C ALA A 210 -17.32 11.93 21.58
N GLN A 211 -17.85 12.15 20.37
CA GLN A 211 -18.89 13.16 20.10
C GLN A 211 -20.20 12.86 20.84
N TYR A 212 -20.43 11.58 21.17
CA TYR A 212 -21.58 11.11 21.94
C TYR A 212 -21.25 10.94 23.44
N GLY A 213 -20.07 11.41 23.89
CA GLY A 213 -19.65 11.36 25.29
C GLY A 213 -19.12 10.00 25.76
N LEU A 214 -18.83 9.06 24.85
CA LEU A 214 -18.34 7.74 25.24
C LEU A 214 -16.86 7.77 25.65
N PRO A 215 -16.48 7.09 26.75
CA PRO A 215 -15.08 6.96 27.14
C PRO A 215 -14.24 6.23 26.10
N GLN A 216 -12.97 6.62 25.96
CA GLN A 216 -12.04 6.01 25.00
C GLN A 216 -11.97 4.48 25.14
N ALA A 217 -11.90 3.95 26.38
CA ALA A 217 -11.83 2.51 26.62
C ALA A 217 -13.06 1.76 26.08
N THR A 218 -14.26 2.31 26.28
CA THR A 218 -15.51 1.75 25.75
C THR A 218 -15.50 1.77 24.22
N SER A 219 -15.14 2.90 23.62
CA SER A 219 -15.05 3.05 22.16
C SER A 219 -14.03 2.09 21.53
N GLN A 220 -12.89 1.87 22.20
CA GLN A 220 -11.88 0.89 21.76
C GLN A 220 -12.39 -0.55 21.84
N ALA A 221 -13.14 -0.91 22.88
CA ALA A 221 -13.74 -2.24 23.01
C ALA A 221 -14.79 -2.50 21.93
N ILE A 222 -15.63 -1.51 21.61
CA ILE A 222 -16.60 -1.57 20.51
C ILE A 222 -15.85 -1.73 19.17
N PHE A 223 -14.80 -0.94 18.94
CA PHE A 223 -14.00 -1.04 17.73
C PHE A 223 -13.37 -2.43 17.56
N GLN A 224 -12.82 -3.01 18.62
CA GLN A 224 -12.24 -4.36 18.57
C GLN A 224 -13.27 -5.42 18.18
N ARG A 225 -14.49 -5.35 18.75
CA ARG A 225 -15.61 -6.22 18.36
C ARG A 225 -15.98 -6.02 16.89
N LEU A 226 -16.06 -4.77 16.43
CA LEU A 226 -16.37 -4.44 15.04
C LEU A 226 -15.30 -4.95 14.07
N VAL A 227 -14.01 -4.80 14.41
CA VAL A 227 -12.90 -5.31 13.61
C VAL A 227 -13.01 -6.83 13.42
N ALA A 228 -13.37 -7.56 14.48
CA ALA A 228 -13.55 -9.01 14.40
C ALA A 228 -14.63 -9.43 13.39
N CYS A 229 -15.70 -8.64 13.25
CA CYS A 229 -16.76 -8.87 12.27
C CYS A 229 -16.27 -8.83 10.81
N TYR A 230 -15.24 -8.03 10.52
CA TYR A 230 -14.68 -7.84 9.17
C TYR A 230 -13.44 -8.70 8.88
N GLN A 231 -13.00 -9.54 9.84
CA GLN A 231 -11.78 -10.36 9.73
C GLN A 231 -12.03 -11.77 9.20
N ASP A 232 -13.23 -12.08 8.69
CA ASP A 232 -13.52 -13.36 8.06
C ASP A 232 -12.69 -13.54 6.78
N GLY A 233 -12.01 -14.69 6.64
CA GLY A 233 -11.19 -15.03 5.48
C GLY A 233 -11.97 -15.17 4.17
N GLN A 234 -13.29 -15.34 4.25
CA GLN A 234 -14.19 -15.39 3.08
C GLN A 234 -14.53 -13.99 2.53
N ARG A 235 -14.27 -12.91 3.30
CA ARG A 235 -14.49 -11.54 2.84
C ARG A 235 -13.33 -11.09 1.96
N HIS A 236 -13.65 -10.60 0.77
CA HIS A 236 -12.67 -10.11 -0.19
C HIS A 236 -12.93 -8.68 -0.65
N TYR A 237 -14.20 -8.28 -0.74
CA TYR A 237 -14.62 -6.91 -0.95
C TYR A 237 -15.11 -6.29 0.37
N HIS A 238 -16.02 -6.97 1.08
CA HIS A 238 -16.71 -6.46 2.28
C HIS A 238 -15.82 -6.53 3.53
N THR A 239 -14.73 -5.76 3.50
CA THR A 239 -13.66 -5.69 4.50
C THR A 239 -13.57 -4.29 5.12
N LEU A 240 -12.71 -4.09 6.14
CA LEU A 240 -12.44 -2.75 6.66
C LEU A 240 -11.86 -1.77 5.63
N HIS A 241 -11.32 -2.27 4.51
CA HIS A 241 -10.93 -1.41 3.40
C HIS A 241 -12.14 -0.77 2.71
N HIS A 242 -13.21 -1.54 2.48
CA HIS A 242 -14.48 -1.03 1.95
C HIS A 242 -15.05 0.05 2.87
N VAL A 243 -15.17 -0.25 4.17
CA VAL A 243 -15.66 0.72 5.18
C VAL A 243 -14.85 2.03 5.17
N HIS A 244 -13.52 1.95 5.05
CA HIS A 244 -12.68 3.15 4.94
C HIS A 244 -12.96 3.97 3.67
N LYS A 245 -13.18 3.32 2.53
CA LYS A 245 -13.57 3.99 1.28
C LYS A 245 -14.90 4.71 1.44
N VAL A 246 -15.92 4.01 1.96
CA VAL A 246 -17.25 4.60 2.23
C VAL A 246 -17.15 5.81 3.15
N LEU A 247 -16.45 5.71 4.28
CA LEU A 247 -16.25 6.84 5.21
C LEU A 247 -15.50 8.02 4.58
N THR A 248 -14.51 7.73 3.73
CA THR A 248 -13.77 8.78 3.00
C THR A 248 -14.68 9.51 2.02
N THR A 249 -15.53 8.78 1.29
CA THR A 249 -16.51 9.38 0.40
C THR A 249 -17.57 10.17 1.15
N ILE A 250 -18.09 9.66 2.28
CA ILE A 250 -19.04 10.41 3.12
C ILE A 250 -18.47 11.77 3.52
N ARG A 251 -17.21 11.80 3.99
CA ARG A 251 -16.54 13.07 4.35
C ARG A 251 -16.43 14.01 3.15
N TYR A 252 -16.01 13.48 2.00
CA TYR A 252 -15.91 14.27 0.77
C TYR A 252 -17.26 14.84 0.32
N LEU A 253 -18.32 14.03 0.31
CA LEU A 253 -19.65 14.45 -0.13
C LEU A 253 -20.29 15.42 0.87
N ALA A 254 -20.08 15.23 2.18
CA ALA A 254 -20.60 16.11 3.22
C ALA A 254 -20.11 17.58 3.07
N ASP A 255 -18.93 17.78 2.50
CA ASP A 255 -18.40 19.12 2.19
C ASP A 255 -19.07 19.80 0.97
N HIS A 256 -19.91 19.07 0.23
CA HIS A 256 -20.50 19.50 -1.05
C HIS A 256 -22.04 19.42 -1.09
N VAL A 257 -22.68 19.12 0.04
CA VAL A 257 -24.15 19.09 0.18
C VAL A 257 -24.57 19.96 1.35
N ASP A 258 -25.88 20.20 1.48
CA ASP A 258 -26.41 20.83 2.69
C ASP A 258 -26.07 19.98 3.92
N PRO A 259 -25.76 20.59 5.08
CA PRO A 259 -25.35 19.85 6.26
C PRO A 259 -26.36 18.74 6.62
N PRO A 260 -25.92 17.47 6.73
CA PRO A 260 -26.81 16.39 7.13
C PRO A 260 -27.32 16.59 8.56
N ALA A 261 -28.53 16.11 8.84
CA ALA A 261 -29.16 16.24 10.15
C ALA A 261 -28.36 15.52 11.25
N ASP A 262 -27.72 14.38 10.92
CA ASP A 262 -26.87 13.64 11.85
C ASP A 262 -25.72 12.94 11.10
N LEU A 263 -24.63 13.68 10.81
CA LEU A 263 -23.44 13.11 10.16
C LEU A 263 -22.82 11.96 10.96
N GLY A 264 -22.92 12.02 12.29
CA GLY A 264 -22.38 10.97 13.15
C GLY A 264 -23.14 9.65 12.99
N ALA A 265 -24.48 9.70 12.87
CA ALA A 265 -25.29 8.53 12.55
C ALA A 265 -24.94 7.95 11.17
N VAL A 266 -24.71 8.79 10.15
CA VAL A 266 -24.27 8.36 8.82
C VAL A 266 -22.94 7.62 8.88
N GLN A 267 -21.97 8.15 9.63
CA GLN A 267 -20.66 7.51 9.81
C GLN A 267 -20.76 6.21 10.61
N LEU A 268 -21.58 6.17 11.68
CA LEU A 268 -21.83 4.95 12.45
C LEU A 268 -22.52 3.88 11.58
N ALA A 269 -23.50 4.25 10.77
CA ALA A 269 -24.13 3.34 9.82
C ALA A 269 -23.10 2.77 8.83
N ALA A 270 -22.22 3.61 8.28
CA ALA A 270 -21.15 3.16 7.40
C ALA A 270 -20.19 2.17 8.07
N TRP A 271 -19.85 2.36 9.36
CA TRP A 271 -19.03 1.41 10.11
C TRP A 271 -19.70 0.04 10.26
N PHE A 272 -21.03 0.00 10.36
CA PHE A 272 -21.78 -1.21 10.71
C PHE A 272 -22.54 -1.88 9.57
N HIS A 273 -22.74 -1.24 8.42
CA HIS A 273 -23.68 -1.71 7.39
C HIS A 273 -23.43 -3.17 6.92
N ASP A 274 -22.16 -3.57 6.81
CA ASP A 274 -21.74 -4.94 6.45
C ASP A 274 -21.08 -5.71 7.61
N ALA A 275 -21.32 -5.29 8.85
CA ALA A 275 -20.73 -5.94 10.02
C ALA A 275 -21.17 -7.42 10.11
N VAL A 276 -22.41 -7.72 9.77
CA VAL A 276 -22.86 -9.09 9.49
C VAL A 276 -22.89 -9.30 7.99
N TYR A 277 -22.21 -10.34 7.51
CA TYR A 277 -22.14 -10.65 6.08
C TYR A 277 -22.01 -12.15 5.86
N ASP A 278 -23.02 -12.72 5.24
CA ASP A 278 -22.99 -14.01 4.56
C ASP A 278 -23.51 -13.79 3.13
N PRO A 279 -22.71 -14.02 2.09
CA PRO A 279 -23.10 -13.76 0.70
C PRO A 279 -24.34 -14.57 0.25
N LEU A 280 -24.70 -15.64 0.96
CA LEU A 280 -25.87 -16.46 0.66
C LEU A 280 -27.10 -16.11 1.52
N ALA A 281 -26.92 -15.28 2.57
CA ALA A 281 -28.00 -14.80 3.40
C ALA A 281 -28.70 -13.58 2.79
N ASN A 282 -29.97 -13.38 3.14
CA ASN A 282 -30.77 -12.25 2.65
C ASN A 282 -31.15 -11.24 3.74
N ASP A 283 -30.66 -11.42 4.97
CA ASP A 283 -30.97 -10.56 6.12
C ASP A 283 -29.73 -9.88 6.71
N ASN A 284 -28.61 -9.85 5.98
CA ASN A 284 -27.35 -9.24 6.41
C ASN A 284 -27.53 -7.81 6.93
N GLU A 285 -28.20 -6.94 6.18
CA GLU A 285 -28.40 -5.55 6.57
C GLU A 285 -29.26 -5.44 7.85
N ALA A 286 -30.29 -6.29 7.96
CA ALA A 286 -31.12 -6.35 9.16
C ALA A 286 -30.34 -6.88 10.37
N ALA A 287 -29.46 -7.85 10.18
CA ALA A 287 -28.59 -8.39 11.22
C ALA A 287 -27.51 -7.37 11.65
N SER A 288 -26.89 -6.68 10.69
CA SER A 288 -25.97 -5.56 10.90
C SER A 288 -26.63 -4.41 11.69
N ALA A 289 -27.86 -4.04 11.32
CA ALA A 289 -28.63 -3.02 12.03
C ALA A 289 -28.92 -3.42 13.49
N ARG A 290 -29.36 -4.67 13.72
CA ARG A 290 -29.56 -5.21 15.08
C ARG A 290 -28.26 -5.17 15.89
N LEU A 291 -27.16 -5.63 15.29
CA LEU A 291 -25.84 -5.63 15.93
C LEU A 291 -25.39 -4.21 16.32
N ALA A 292 -25.56 -3.23 15.43
CA ALA A 292 -25.24 -1.84 15.68
C ALA A 292 -26.06 -1.27 16.84
N VAL A 293 -27.38 -1.46 16.82
CA VAL A 293 -28.28 -1.00 17.89
C VAL A 293 -27.93 -1.63 19.23
N THR A 294 -27.62 -2.93 19.27
CA THR A 294 -27.19 -3.60 20.50
C THR A 294 -25.87 -3.04 21.01
N MET A 295 -24.82 -3.02 20.18
CA MET A 295 -23.47 -2.62 20.62
C MET A 295 -23.40 -1.15 21.05
N LEU A 296 -24.08 -0.27 20.31
CA LEU A 296 -24.09 1.17 20.59
C LEU A 296 -25.08 1.52 21.71
N GLY A 297 -26.22 0.83 21.78
CA GLY A 297 -27.21 1.03 22.83
C GLY A 297 -26.72 0.58 24.21
N GLU A 298 -26.04 -0.56 24.30
CA GLU A 298 -25.35 -1.01 25.53
C GLU A 298 -24.32 0.01 26.03
N ALA A 299 -23.73 0.78 25.12
CA ALA A 299 -22.76 1.82 25.44
C ALA A 299 -23.39 3.19 25.77
N GLY A 300 -24.71 3.31 25.68
CA GLY A 300 -25.46 4.49 26.10
C GLY A 300 -25.72 5.53 25.02
N LEU A 301 -25.63 5.17 23.72
CA LEU A 301 -25.97 6.13 22.66
C LEU A 301 -27.48 6.50 22.69
N PRO A 302 -27.84 7.75 22.33
CA PRO A 302 -29.24 8.20 22.34
C PRO A 302 -30.14 7.37 21.41
N ALA A 303 -31.36 7.09 21.85
CA ALA A 303 -32.33 6.29 21.09
C ALA A 303 -32.63 6.87 19.69
N GLY A 304 -32.64 8.19 19.53
CA GLY A 304 -32.80 8.85 18.23
C GLY A 304 -31.68 8.52 17.24
N THR A 305 -30.42 8.61 17.68
CA THR A 305 -29.25 8.22 16.86
C THR A 305 -29.28 6.72 16.54
N LEU A 306 -29.64 5.86 17.50
CA LEU A 306 -29.74 4.40 17.25
C LEU A 306 -30.81 4.07 16.21
N ALA A 307 -31.96 4.75 16.27
CA ALA A 307 -33.02 4.59 15.27
C ALA A 307 -32.55 5.03 13.88
N GLU A 308 -31.83 6.14 13.80
CA GLU A 308 -31.30 6.63 12.52
C GLU A 308 -30.20 5.73 11.95
N VAL A 309 -29.26 5.25 12.77
CA VAL A 309 -28.24 4.28 12.36
C VAL A 309 -28.90 3.01 11.82
N SER A 310 -29.88 2.46 12.53
CA SER A 310 -30.64 1.28 12.10
C SER A 310 -31.34 1.52 10.76
N ARG A 311 -32.03 2.65 10.61
CA ARG A 311 -32.73 3.04 9.38
C ARG A 311 -31.76 3.12 8.20
N LEU A 312 -30.62 3.81 8.38
CA LEU A 312 -29.63 4.00 7.33
C LEU A 312 -28.99 2.67 6.89
N ILE A 313 -28.67 1.76 7.82
CA ILE A 313 -28.17 0.42 7.48
C ILE A 313 -29.24 -0.36 6.70
N LEU A 314 -30.51 -0.31 7.10
CA LEU A 314 -31.57 -1.00 6.37
C LEU A 314 -31.78 -0.46 4.94
N LEU A 315 -31.49 0.83 4.70
CA LEU A 315 -31.54 1.43 3.37
C LEU A 315 -30.46 0.93 2.43
N THR A 316 -29.32 0.43 2.93
CA THR A 316 -28.29 -0.18 2.06
C THR A 316 -28.75 -1.50 1.45
N ARG A 317 -29.87 -2.07 1.93
CA ARG A 317 -30.56 -3.16 1.25
C ARG A 317 -31.28 -2.64 0.01
N LEU A 318 -30.52 -2.50 -1.07
CA LEU A 318 -30.97 -1.88 -2.30
C LEU A 318 -32.15 -2.62 -2.93
N PHE A 319 -32.95 -1.84 -3.66
CA PHE A 319 -34.05 -2.31 -4.50
C PHE A 319 -35.20 -3.03 -3.78
N GLN A 320 -35.38 -2.81 -2.47
CA GLN A 320 -36.65 -3.17 -1.83
C GLN A 320 -37.68 -2.06 -2.06
N PRO A 321 -38.98 -2.38 -2.16
CA PRO A 321 -40.04 -1.39 -2.35
C PRO A 321 -40.05 -0.30 -1.27
N ASP A 322 -39.73 -0.70 -0.03
CA ASP A 322 -39.83 0.16 1.16
C ASP A 322 -38.48 0.82 1.55
N THR A 323 -37.41 0.66 0.75
CA THR A 323 -36.05 1.14 1.08
C THR A 323 -35.56 2.31 0.22
N ARG A 324 -36.45 3.16 -0.29
CA ARG A 324 -36.03 4.35 -1.06
C ARG A 324 -35.92 5.58 -0.16
N PRO A 325 -34.81 6.34 -0.23
CA PRO A 325 -34.70 7.61 0.48
C PRO A 325 -35.68 8.63 -0.08
N GLY A 326 -36.14 9.54 0.79
CA GLY A 326 -36.91 10.71 0.35
C GLY A 326 -36.01 11.73 -0.37
N PRO A 327 -36.58 12.63 -1.18
CA PRO A 327 -35.82 13.59 -1.98
C PRO A 327 -34.93 14.55 -1.15
N ASP A 328 -35.27 14.76 0.13
CA ASP A 328 -34.53 15.64 1.05
C ASP A 328 -33.76 14.85 2.13
N ASP A 329 -33.58 13.54 1.96
CA ASP A 329 -32.91 12.67 2.93
C ASP A 329 -31.38 12.66 2.71
N THR A 330 -30.73 13.77 3.07
CA THR A 330 -29.28 13.94 2.91
C THR A 330 -28.49 12.84 3.63
N ASN A 331 -28.94 12.38 4.80
CA ASN A 331 -28.27 11.30 5.54
C ASN A 331 -28.19 10.02 4.69
N ALA A 332 -29.32 9.59 4.13
CA ALA A 332 -29.37 8.40 3.29
C ALA A 332 -28.62 8.59 1.97
N HIS A 333 -28.76 9.75 1.32
CA HIS A 333 -28.05 10.06 0.08
C HIS A 333 -26.53 9.95 0.24
N LEU A 334 -25.99 10.49 1.33
CA LEU A 334 -24.57 10.40 1.64
C LEU A 334 -24.10 8.95 1.79
N LEU A 335 -24.83 8.12 2.55
CA LEU A 335 -24.45 6.72 2.77
C LEU A 335 -24.55 5.90 1.49
N LEU A 336 -25.68 5.96 0.79
CA LEU A 336 -25.94 5.15 -0.40
C LEU A 336 -24.99 5.51 -1.54
N ASP A 337 -24.75 6.80 -1.80
CA ASP A 337 -23.80 7.21 -2.83
C ASP A 337 -22.37 6.79 -2.48
N ALA A 338 -21.99 6.91 -1.20
CA ALA A 338 -20.66 6.51 -0.74
C ALA A 338 -20.43 5.00 -0.85
N ASP A 339 -21.42 4.18 -0.51
CA ASP A 339 -21.37 2.73 -0.65
C ASP A 339 -21.28 2.29 -2.12
N LEU A 340 -22.04 2.97 -3.00
CA LEU A 340 -22.08 2.70 -4.44
C LEU A 340 -20.96 3.36 -5.26
N THR A 341 -20.04 4.06 -4.62
CA THR A 341 -18.99 4.82 -5.32
C THR A 341 -18.09 3.92 -6.17
N THR A 342 -17.85 2.68 -5.75
CA THR A 342 -17.04 1.71 -6.49
C THR A 342 -17.57 1.46 -7.90
N LEU A 343 -18.87 1.63 -8.15
CA LEU A 343 -19.45 1.43 -9.49
C LEU A 343 -18.83 2.35 -10.54
N ALA A 344 -18.46 3.58 -10.14
CA ALA A 344 -17.83 4.57 -11.02
C ALA A 344 -16.30 4.53 -11.03
N ALA A 345 -15.67 3.54 -10.38
CA ALA A 345 -14.23 3.44 -10.30
C ALA A 345 -13.57 3.30 -11.69
N PRO A 346 -12.28 3.69 -11.85
CA PRO A 346 -11.53 3.40 -13.06
C PRO A 346 -11.61 1.91 -13.43
N ALA A 347 -11.65 1.58 -14.72
CA ALA A 347 -11.93 0.21 -15.20
C ALA A 347 -11.04 -0.87 -14.57
N ALA A 348 -9.75 -0.57 -14.32
CA ALA A 348 -8.84 -1.48 -13.65
C ALA A 348 -9.25 -1.75 -12.18
N GLU A 349 -9.68 -0.74 -11.44
CA GLU A 349 -10.18 -0.88 -10.06
C GLU A 349 -11.54 -1.58 -10.03
N TYR A 350 -12.43 -1.24 -10.96
CA TYR A 350 -13.73 -1.90 -11.09
C TYR A 350 -13.57 -3.40 -11.38
N LYS A 351 -12.58 -3.79 -12.20
CA LYS A 351 -12.25 -5.20 -12.41
C LYS A 351 -11.82 -5.88 -11.10
N LEU A 352 -10.95 -5.24 -10.31
CA LEU A 352 -10.51 -5.80 -9.02
C LEU A 352 -11.69 -5.97 -8.05
N TYR A 353 -12.63 -5.02 -8.06
CA TYR A 353 -13.89 -5.14 -7.34
C TYR A 353 -14.68 -6.38 -7.78
N ASN A 354 -14.91 -6.57 -9.09
CA ASN A 354 -15.64 -7.74 -9.60
C ASN A 354 -14.95 -9.06 -9.27
N ASP A 355 -13.63 -9.13 -9.43
CA ASP A 355 -12.84 -10.31 -9.06
C ASP A 355 -12.93 -10.60 -7.55
N ALA A 356 -13.01 -9.56 -6.70
CA ALA A 356 -13.20 -9.72 -5.26
C ALA A 356 -14.61 -10.22 -4.93
N ILE A 357 -15.66 -9.63 -5.50
CA ILE A 357 -17.04 -10.09 -5.33
C ILE A 357 -17.19 -11.54 -5.81
N ARG A 358 -16.67 -11.90 -7.00
CA ARG A 358 -16.78 -13.28 -7.50
C ARG A 358 -16.21 -14.30 -6.52
N ARG A 359 -15.11 -13.96 -5.84
CA ARG A 359 -14.48 -14.83 -4.83
C ARG A 359 -15.33 -15.00 -3.57
N GLU A 360 -16.11 -14.01 -3.17
CA GLU A 360 -17.03 -14.15 -2.02
C GLU A 360 -18.17 -15.12 -2.33
N TYR A 361 -18.48 -15.35 -3.61
CA TYR A 361 -19.48 -16.31 -4.07
C TYR A 361 -18.84 -17.61 -4.60
N ASP A 362 -17.62 -17.97 -4.18
CA ASP A 362 -16.88 -19.14 -4.71
C ASP A 362 -17.67 -20.46 -4.65
N ALA A 363 -18.53 -20.62 -3.64
CA ALA A 363 -19.41 -21.77 -3.46
C ALA A 363 -20.57 -21.82 -4.48
N VAL A 364 -20.88 -20.72 -5.17
CA VAL A 364 -21.94 -20.63 -6.18
C VAL A 364 -21.38 -20.97 -7.56
N SER A 365 -22.10 -21.80 -8.31
CA SER A 365 -21.71 -22.16 -9.67
C SER A 365 -21.66 -20.94 -10.60
N ASP A 366 -20.79 -20.97 -11.61
CA ASP A 366 -20.63 -19.85 -12.54
C ASP A 366 -21.93 -19.48 -13.27
N ALA A 367 -22.77 -20.46 -13.61
CA ALA A 367 -24.07 -20.24 -14.24
C ALA A 367 -25.04 -19.49 -13.32
N GLN A 368 -25.19 -19.96 -12.07
CA GLN A 368 -26.06 -19.32 -11.08
C GLN A 368 -25.58 -17.91 -10.71
N TYR A 369 -24.27 -17.76 -10.49
CA TYR A 369 -23.67 -16.46 -10.23
C TYR A 369 -23.89 -15.50 -11.40
N SER A 370 -23.62 -15.95 -12.63
CA SER A 370 -23.79 -15.11 -13.82
C SER A 370 -25.23 -14.67 -13.99
N LEU A 371 -26.22 -15.56 -13.79
CA LEU A 371 -27.64 -15.24 -13.86
C LEU A 371 -28.02 -14.17 -12.83
N ALA A 372 -27.74 -14.41 -11.55
CA ALA A 372 -28.09 -13.49 -10.47
C ALA A 372 -27.37 -12.14 -10.60
N ARG A 373 -26.09 -12.15 -11.01
CA ARG A 373 -25.32 -10.94 -11.27
C ARG A 373 -25.90 -10.15 -12.44
N ARG A 374 -26.36 -10.82 -13.51
CA ARG A 374 -27.03 -10.20 -14.65
C ARG A 374 -28.28 -9.42 -14.21
N GLU A 375 -29.12 -10.06 -13.41
CA GLU A 375 -30.34 -9.44 -12.86
C GLU A 375 -30.00 -8.22 -12.00
N LEU A 376 -29.01 -8.32 -11.12
CA LEU A 376 -28.57 -7.20 -10.28
C LEU A 376 -28.08 -6.01 -11.11
N LEU A 377 -27.20 -6.24 -12.09
CA LEU A 377 -26.67 -5.19 -12.95
C LEU A 377 -27.78 -4.52 -13.77
N GLN A 378 -28.74 -5.31 -14.27
CA GLN A 378 -29.88 -4.78 -15.00
C GLN A 378 -30.75 -3.87 -14.12
N ARG A 379 -31.01 -4.27 -12.87
CA ARG A 379 -31.77 -3.43 -11.91
C ARG A 379 -31.10 -2.08 -11.67
N PHE A 380 -29.76 -2.01 -11.59
CA PHE A 380 -29.05 -0.72 -11.53
C PHE A 380 -29.22 0.09 -12.81
N LEU A 381 -29.13 -0.54 -13.99
CA LEU A 381 -29.27 0.15 -15.27
C LEU A 381 -30.69 0.68 -15.50
N ASP A 382 -31.70 0.03 -14.92
CA ASP A 382 -33.11 0.43 -14.99
C ASP A 382 -33.47 1.60 -14.05
N LEU A 383 -32.59 1.95 -13.09
CA LEU A 383 -32.78 3.15 -12.28
C LEU A 383 -32.72 4.40 -13.16
N GLU A 384 -33.53 5.41 -12.85
CA GLU A 384 -33.41 6.74 -13.47
C GLU A 384 -32.07 7.39 -13.09
N ARG A 385 -31.66 7.23 -11.82
CA ARG A 385 -30.40 7.71 -11.26
C ARG A 385 -29.82 6.65 -10.33
N ILE A 386 -28.53 6.36 -10.47
CA ILE A 386 -27.80 5.50 -9.52
C ILE A 386 -27.39 6.34 -8.30
N TYR A 387 -26.95 7.58 -8.53
CA TYR A 387 -26.49 8.48 -7.47
C TYR A 387 -27.50 9.60 -7.17
N TYR A 388 -27.70 9.85 -5.88
CA TYR A 388 -28.66 10.82 -5.37
C TYR A 388 -28.08 12.23 -5.28
N THR A 389 -26.89 12.37 -4.69
CA THR A 389 -26.26 13.68 -4.51
C THR A 389 -25.92 14.31 -5.87
N PRO A 390 -26.16 15.63 -6.06
CA PRO A 390 -25.91 16.27 -7.35
C PRO A 390 -24.48 16.12 -7.85
N ARG A 391 -23.51 16.22 -6.93
CA ARG A 391 -22.08 16.10 -7.24
C ARG A 391 -21.72 14.69 -7.71
N MET A 392 -22.17 13.66 -6.97
CA MET A 392 -21.86 12.29 -7.33
C MET A 392 -22.53 11.89 -8.65
N PHE A 393 -23.77 12.32 -8.87
CA PHE A 393 -24.46 12.09 -10.14
C PHE A 393 -23.70 12.72 -11.33
N ALA A 394 -23.31 13.99 -11.22
CA ALA A 394 -22.60 14.68 -12.30
C ALA A 394 -21.25 14.03 -12.63
N ASP A 395 -20.50 13.62 -11.61
CA ASP A 395 -19.12 13.14 -11.79
C ASP A 395 -19.06 11.63 -12.10
N SER A 396 -20.04 10.83 -11.64
CA SER A 396 -19.90 9.37 -11.53
C SER A 396 -20.96 8.55 -12.28
N GLU A 397 -22.14 9.09 -12.56
CA GLU A 397 -23.27 8.31 -13.12
C GLU A 397 -22.91 7.64 -14.46
N GLU A 398 -22.31 8.41 -15.39
CA GLU A 398 -21.96 7.88 -16.70
C GLU A 398 -20.86 6.81 -16.61
N ALA A 399 -19.88 7.02 -15.73
CA ALA A 399 -18.81 6.06 -15.48
C ALA A 399 -19.36 4.75 -14.90
N ALA A 400 -20.24 4.84 -13.91
CA ALA A 400 -20.92 3.67 -13.34
C ALA A 400 -21.69 2.90 -14.40
N ARG A 401 -22.52 3.57 -15.21
CA ARG A 401 -23.29 2.90 -16.27
C ARG A 401 -22.40 2.25 -17.34
N ARG A 402 -21.27 2.87 -17.70
CA ARG A 402 -20.30 2.26 -18.61
C ARG A 402 -19.71 0.98 -18.01
N ASN A 403 -19.30 1.00 -16.75
CA ASN A 403 -18.76 -0.16 -16.05
C ASN A 403 -19.79 -1.30 -15.95
N LEU A 404 -21.02 -0.99 -15.52
CA LEU A 404 -22.11 -1.96 -15.40
C LEU A 404 -22.45 -2.62 -16.74
N ARG A 405 -22.56 -1.84 -17.82
CA ARG A 405 -22.80 -2.38 -19.19
C ARG A 405 -21.64 -3.22 -19.68
N HIS A 406 -20.41 -2.81 -19.39
CA HIS A 406 -19.22 -3.55 -19.78
C HIS A 406 -19.17 -4.91 -19.07
N GLU A 407 -19.39 -4.94 -17.75
CA GLU A 407 -19.48 -6.20 -17.00
C GLU A 407 -20.59 -7.10 -17.52
N LEU A 408 -21.78 -6.53 -17.75
CA LEU A 408 -22.92 -7.26 -18.29
C LEU A 408 -22.59 -7.96 -19.62
N ALA A 409 -21.83 -7.30 -20.50
CA ALA A 409 -21.40 -7.87 -21.77
C ALA A 409 -20.30 -8.95 -21.64
N GLN A 410 -19.52 -8.93 -20.55
CA GLN A 410 -18.41 -9.86 -20.31
C GLN A 410 -18.81 -11.10 -19.49
N LEU A 411 -19.96 -11.07 -18.81
CA LEU A 411 -20.44 -12.22 -18.04
C LEU A 411 -20.68 -13.44 -18.97
N PRO A 412 -20.26 -14.65 -18.57
CA PRO A 412 -20.55 -15.88 -19.31
C PRO A 412 -22.04 -16.06 -19.60
N PRO A 413 -22.41 -16.70 -20.73
CA PRO A 413 -23.80 -17.11 -20.97
C PRO A 413 -24.27 -18.03 -19.84
N ALA A 414 -25.54 -17.86 -19.44
CA ALA A 414 -26.18 -18.59 -18.35
C ALA A 414 -26.38 -20.07 -18.69
#